data_AF-A0A2E6G384-F1
#
_entry.id   AF-A0A2E6G384-F1
#
_cell.length_a   1.000
_cell.length_b   1.000
_cell.length_c   1.000
_cell.angle_alpha   90.00
_cell.angle_beta   90.00
_cell.angle_gamma   90.00
#
_symmetry.space_group_name_H-M   'P 1'
#
loop_
_entity.id
_entity.type
_entity.pdbx_description
1 polymer ?
#
loop_
_entity_poly.entity_id
_entity_poly.type
_entity_poly.pdbx_seq_one_letter_code
_entity_poly.pdbx_strand_id
1 'polypeptide(L)'
;DCNGNQLDALGVCGGDCTADSDGDGVCDTDEIPGCTDDSAVNFDPAATDENGNCQYAGCTDSTAENYSESAIEDDGSCEYLCVGITGCTYPGATNYEAAANCENGTCEFPPFANNLCIFDLDGNGYIGAADLIVFLGVYEMTCNAIDSE
;
A
#
# COMPACT_ATOMS: atom_id res chain seq x y z
N ASP A 1 -10.34 -24.55 -42.11
CA ASP A 1 -9.45 -25.70 -42.41
C ASP A 1 -8.75 -26.07 -41.10
N CYS A 2 -8.10 -27.23 -41.00
CA CYS A 2 -7.36 -27.62 -39.79
C CYS A 2 -6.07 -26.79 -39.57
N ASN A 3 -6.04 -25.56 -40.07
CA ASN A 3 -4.95 -24.59 -39.95
C ASN A 3 -5.32 -23.45 -38.98
N GLY A 4 -6.29 -23.66 -38.08
CA GLY A 4 -6.61 -22.76 -36.97
C GLY A 4 -7.64 -21.65 -37.25
N ASN A 5 -8.08 -21.42 -38.49
CA ASN A 5 -8.67 -20.11 -38.85
C ASN A 5 -10.22 -20.00 -38.89
N GLN A 6 -11.02 -21.01 -38.49
CA GLN A 6 -12.49 -20.97 -38.64
C GLN A 6 -13.26 -21.82 -37.61
N LEU A 7 -14.43 -21.32 -37.17
CA LEU A 7 -15.45 -22.01 -36.36
C LEU A 7 -15.85 -23.37 -36.95
N ASP A 8 -16.26 -24.30 -36.07
CA ASP A 8 -16.75 -25.61 -36.47
C ASP A 8 -18.13 -25.53 -37.19
N ALA A 9 -18.62 -26.67 -37.68
CA ALA A 9 -19.88 -26.74 -38.41
C ALA A 9 -21.13 -26.37 -37.57
N LEU A 10 -20.99 -26.21 -36.26
CA LEU A 10 -22.03 -25.79 -35.32
C LEU A 10 -21.88 -24.33 -34.87
N GLY A 11 -20.82 -23.64 -35.30
CA GLY A 11 -20.53 -22.28 -34.86
C GLY A 11 -20.09 -22.20 -33.40
N VAL A 12 -19.53 -23.29 -32.87
CA VAL A 12 -19.07 -23.39 -31.48
C VAL A 12 -17.56 -23.58 -31.48
N CYS A 13 -16.85 -22.71 -30.74
CA CYS A 13 -15.47 -22.99 -30.32
C CYS A 13 -15.52 -23.99 -29.15
N GLY A 14 -14.66 -25.02 -29.12
CA GLY A 14 -14.61 -26.00 -28.01
C GLY A 14 -15.20 -27.40 -28.25
N GLY A 15 -15.07 -27.97 -29.45
CA GLY A 15 -15.22 -29.41 -29.69
C GLY A 15 -13.91 -30.21 -29.49
N ASP A 16 -13.92 -31.54 -29.72
CA ASP A 16 -12.76 -32.48 -29.64
C ASP A 16 -11.60 -32.20 -30.64
N CYS A 17 -11.33 -30.94 -31.00
CA CYS A 17 -10.33 -30.55 -31.98
C CYS A 17 -9.29 -29.56 -31.41
N THR A 18 -8.10 -29.58 -32.01
CA THR A 18 -6.88 -28.85 -31.62
C THR A 18 -6.91 -27.34 -31.91
N ALA A 19 -8.05 -26.68 -31.74
CA ALA A 19 -8.27 -25.27 -32.12
C ALA A 19 -8.63 -24.36 -30.92
N ASP A 20 -8.47 -24.92 -29.73
CA ASP A 20 -8.61 -24.33 -28.40
C ASP A 20 -7.54 -25.08 -27.57
N SER A 21 -6.30 -24.61 -27.71
CA SER A 21 -5.12 -25.35 -27.25
C SER A 21 -5.07 -25.47 -25.71
N ASP A 22 -5.66 -24.51 -24.99
CA ASP A 22 -5.68 -24.46 -23.53
C ASP A 22 -7.05 -24.82 -22.91
N GLY A 23 -8.11 -24.89 -23.72
CA GLY A 23 -9.44 -25.35 -23.33
C GLY A 23 -10.30 -24.27 -22.66
N ASP A 24 -10.01 -22.98 -22.87
CA ASP A 24 -10.68 -21.87 -22.21
C ASP A 24 -11.99 -21.43 -22.90
N GLY A 25 -12.27 -21.97 -24.09
CA GLY A 25 -13.46 -21.69 -24.89
C GLY A 25 -13.32 -20.51 -25.86
N VAL A 26 -12.13 -19.92 -25.98
CA VAL A 26 -11.69 -19.00 -27.03
C VAL A 26 -10.86 -19.78 -28.05
N CYS A 27 -10.96 -19.41 -29.33
CA CYS A 27 -10.24 -20.12 -30.38
C CYS A 27 -8.85 -19.50 -30.56
N ASP A 28 -7.81 -20.30 -30.81
CA ASP A 28 -6.40 -19.85 -30.94
C ASP A 28 -6.20 -18.64 -31.90
N THR A 29 -7.08 -18.44 -32.90
CA THR A 29 -6.99 -17.29 -33.81
C THR A 29 -7.73 -16.03 -33.36
N ASP A 30 -8.65 -16.20 -32.43
CA ASP A 30 -9.38 -15.11 -31.78
C ASP A 30 -8.71 -14.72 -30.45
N GLU A 31 -7.66 -15.44 -30.04
CA GLU A 31 -6.87 -15.12 -28.87
C GLU A 31 -6.19 -13.75 -28.98
N ILE A 32 -6.33 -12.96 -27.93
CA ILE A 32 -5.63 -11.68 -27.77
C ILE A 32 -4.57 -11.89 -26.68
N PRO A 33 -3.28 -11.97 -27.05
CA PRO A 33 -2.21 -12.19 -26.07
C PRO A 33 -2.00 -10.92 -25.22
N GLY A 34 -2.10 -11.07 -23.90
CA GLY A 34 -1.95 -9.98 -22.95
C GLY A 34 -1.77 -10.51 -21.53
N CYS A 35 -1.88 -9.64 -20.54
CA CYS A 35 -1.98 -10.07 -19.14
C CYS A 35 -3.45 -10.22 -18.78
N THR A 36 -3.88 -11.41 -18.38
CA THR A 36 -5.28 -11.71 -18.00
C THR A 36 -5.50 -11.66 -16.48
N ASP A 37 -4.43 -11.57 -15.69
CA ASP A 37 -4.47 -11.38 -14.24
C ASP A 37 -4.93 -9.96 -13.86
N ASP A 38 -6.10 -9.85 -13.23
CA ASP A 38 -6.72 -8.59 -12.80
C ASP A 38 -5.99 -7.88 -11.65
N SER A 39 -5.05 -8.56 -11.00
CA SER A 39 -4.17 -8.00 -9.97
C SER A 39 -2.89 -7.39 -10.54
N ALA A 40 -2.61 -7.57 -11.83
CA ALA A 40 -1.45 -6.99 -12.49
C ALA A 40 -1.64 -5.51 -12.86
N VAL A 41 -0.56 -4.74 -12.80
CA VAL A 41 -0.49 -3.32 -13.18
C VAL A 41 -0.81 -3.12 -14.67
N ASN A 42 -0.42 -4.09 -15.49
CA ASN A 42 -0.64 -4.10 -16.94
C ASN A 42 -1.74 -5.08 -17.36
N PHE A 43 -2.71 -5.36 -16.48
CA PHE A 43 -3.91 -6.12 -16.84
C PHE A 43 -4.58 -5.54 -18.10
N ASP A 44 -4.86 -6.41 -19.06
CA ASP A 44 -5.60 -6.07 -20.27
C ASP A 44 -6.94 -6.82 -20.28
N PRO A 45 -8.08 -6.14 -20.08
CA PRO A 45 -9.39 -6.79 -20.08
C PRO A 45 -9.82 -7.32 -21.45
N ALA A 46 -9.10 -6.98 -22.52
CA ALA A 46 -9.31 -7.57 -23.84
C ALA A 46 -8.43 -8.80 -24.09
N ALA A 47 -7.45 -9.07 -23.22
CA ALA A 47 -6.63 -10.27 -23.33
C ALA A 47 -7.46 -11.52 -23.02
N THR A 48 -7.28 -12.53 -23.85
CA THR A 48 -7.89 -13.85 -23.69
C THR A 48 -6.85 -14.96 -23.62
N ASP A 49 -5.57 -14.64 -23.78
CA ASP A 49 -4.46 -15.58 -23.61
C ASP A 49 -3.32 -14.91 -22.84
N GLU A 50 -2.73 -15.64 -21.90
CA GLU A 50 -1.67 -15.17 -21.01
C GLU A 50 -0.32 -15.17 -21.72
N ASN A 51 0.22 -13.97 -21.96
CA ASN A 51 1.48 -13.82 -22.66
C ASN A 51 2.72 -13.91 -21.75
N GLY A 52 2.52 -14.12 -20.44
CA GLY A 52 3.58 -14.24 -19.43
C GLY A 52 4.30 -12.93 -19.08
N ASN A 53 3.79 -11.78 -19.52
CA ASN A 53 4.36 -10.45 -19.24
C ASN A 53 3.56 -9.67 -18.19
N CYS A 54 2.74 -10.32 -17.36
CA CYS A 54 2.07 -9.67 -16.24
C CYS A 54 3.10 -9.01 -15.30
N GLN A 55 2.83 -7.77 -14.93
CA GLN A 55 3.66 -6.95 -14.06
C GLN A 55 2.90 -6.67 -12.79
N TYR A 56 3.54 -6.84 -11.64
CA TYR A 56 2.90 -6.69 -10.34
C TYR A 56 3.52 -5.52 -9.58
N ALA A 57 2.67 -4.83 -8.82
CA ALA A 57 3.12 -3.87 -7.83
C ALA A 57 3.53 -4.62 -6.55
N GLY A 58 4.37 -3.98 -5.75
CA GLY A 58 4.89 -4.52 -4.50
C GLY A 58 5.95 -3.59 -3.94
N CYS A 59 6.55 -3.94 -2.80
CA CYS A 59 7.56 -3.06 -2.22
C CYS A 59 8.82 -2.96 -3.11
N THR A 60 9.14 -1.74 -3.55
CA THR A 60 10.33 -1.44 -4.38
C THR A 60 11.54 -0.95 -3.58
N ASP A 61 11.39 -0.72 -2.28
CA ASP A 61 12.48 -0.30 -1.40
C ASP A 61 13.30 -1.50 -0.94
N SER A 62 14.55 -1.59 -1.43
CA SER A 62 15.51 -2.65 -1.06
C SER A 62 15.87 -2.75 0.43
N THR A 63 15.46 -1.77 1.24
CA THR A 63 15.66 -1.74 2.69
C THR A 63 14.47 -2.29 3.48
N ALA A 64 13.33 -2.52 2.83
CA ALA A 64 12.16 -3.16 3.44
C ALA A 64 12.30 -4.68 3.52
N GLU A 65 11.60 -5.31 4.47
CA GLU A 65 11.61 -6.76 4.65
C GLU A 65 10.89 -7.52 3.54
N ASN A 66 9.82 -6.95 3.02
CA ASN A 66 9.03 -7.49 1.93
C ASN A 66 9.43 -6.90 0.57
N TYR A 67 10.67 -6.41 0.43
CA TYR A 67 11.22 -5.98 -0.83
C TYR A 67 11.04 -7.07 -1.90
N SER A 68 10.48 -6.68 -3.05
CA SER A 68 10.26 -7.55 -4.19
C SER A 68 11.05 -7.05 -5.38
N GLU A 69 12.03 -7.84 -5.84
CA GLU A 69 12.83 -7.49 -7.02
C GLU A 69 12.02 -7.49 -8.32
N SER A 70 10.89 -8.20 -8.35
CA SER A 70 9.98 -8.26 -9.48
C SER A 70 8.91 -7.17 -9.45
N ALA A 71 8.80 -6.41 -8.35
CA ALA A 71 7.88 -5.29 -8.28
C ALA A 71 8.36 -4.14 -9.17
N ILE A 72 7.50 -3.69 -10.08
CA ILE A 72 7.81 -2.59 -11.00
C ILE A 72 7.33 -1.23 -10.47
N GLU A 73 6.40 -1.24 -9.53
CA GLU A 73 5.77 -0.08 -8.92
C GLU A 73 5.54 -0.35 -7.43
N ASP A 74 5.74 0.68 -6.61
CA ASP A 74 5.48 0.61 -5.18
C ASP A 74 3.98 0.68 -4.91
N ASP A 75 3.44 -0.34 -4.24
CA ASP A 75 2.04 -0.39 -3.80
C ASP A 75 1.84 0.17 -2.38
N GLY A 76 2.93 0.66 -1.75
CA GLY A 76 2.90 1.15 -0.38
C GLY A 76 2.83 0.03 0.67
N SER A 77 3.04 -1.23 0.27
CA SER A 77 3.06 -2.37 1.18
C SER A 77 4.38 -2.51 1.94
N CYS A 78 5.41 -1.69 1.67
CA CYS A 78 6.73 -1.83 2.28
C CYS A 78 6.68 -1.95 3.81
N GLU A 79 7.09 -3.11 4.30
CA GLU A 79 7.21 -3.44 5.71
C GLU A 79 8.64 -3.17 6.15
N TYR A 80 8.82 -2.19 7.03
CA TYR A 80 10.12 -1.91 7.62
C TYR A 80 10.18 -2.55 8.99
N LEU A 81 11.01 -3.59 9.14
CA LEU A 81 11.40 -3.99 10.49
C LEU A 81 12.13 -2.83 11.09
N CYS A 82 11.69 -2.42 12.27
CA CYS A 82 12.55 -1.59 13.05
C CYS A 82 13.67 -2.44 13.64
N VAL A 83 14.82 -2.45 12.95
CA VAL A 83 16.02 -3.15 13.40
C VAL A 83 16.71 -2.28 14.45
N GLY A 84 16.46 -2.58 15.72
CA GLY A 84 17.16 -1.95 16.82
C GLY A 84 16.46 -2.10 18.16
N ILE A 85 16.72 -1.16 19.06
CA ILE A 85 16.16 -1.21 20.41
C ILE A 85 14.74 -0.65 20.34
N THR A 86 13.78 -1.52 20.62
CA THR A 86 12.34 -1.22 20.65
C THR A 86 11.99 -0.57 21.99
N GLY A 87 11.54 0.67 21.96
CA GLY A 87 11.26 1.47 23.16
C GLY A 87 10.63 2.81 22.81
N CYS A 88 10.37 3.63 23.82
CA CYS A 88 9.85 4.97 23.58
C CYS A 88 10.95 5.89 23.04
N THR A 89 10.75 6.43 21.84
CA THR A 89 11.73 7.29 21.14
C THR A 89 11.57 8.78 21.47
N TYR A 90 10.54 9.16 22.22
CA TYR A 90 10.21 10.54 22.54
C TYR A 90 10.88 11.02 23.84
N PRO A 91 11.80 11.99 23.82
CA PRO A 91 12.50 12.47 25.01
C PRO A 91 11.60 13.05 26.11
N GLY A 92 10.35 13.40 25.78
CA GLY A 92 9.35 13.92 26.72
C GLY A 92 8.55 12.85 27.47
N ALA A 93 8.74 11.57 27.16
CA ALA A 93 8.05 10.47 27.83
C ALA A 93 8.74 10.08 29.15
N THR A 94 7.97 9.64 30.15
CA THR A 94 8.49 9.10 31.41
C THR A 94 9.27 7.80 31.24
N ASN A 95 8.99 7.05 30.17
CA ASN A 95 9.71 5.84 29.79
C ASN A 95 10.55 6.02 28.52
N TYR A 96 11.01 7.25 28.23
CA TYR A 96 11.94 7.51 27.14
C TYR A 96 13.19 6.61 27.22
N GLU A 97 13.51 5.95 26.11
CA GLU A 97 14.70 5.13 25.96
C GLU A 97 15.64 5.76 24.92
N ALA A 98 16.73 6.38 25.39
CA ALA A 98 17.68 7.07 24.50
C ALA A 98 18.38 6.15 23.49
N ALA A 99 18.44 4.85 23.78
CA ALA A 99 18.97 3.85 22.88
C ALA A 99 17.93 3.32 21.89
N ALA A 100 16.63 3.57 22.16
CA ALA A 100 15.57 3.16 21.26
C ALA A 100 15.62 4.00 19.98
N ASN A 101 15.74 3.29 18.87
CA ASN A 101 15.57 3.81 17.52
C ASN A 101 14.27 3.27 16.89
N CYS A 102 13.48 2.56 17.67
CA CYS A 102 12.27 1.86 17.24
C CYS A 102 11.12 2.14 18.17
N GLU A 103 10.19 2.98 17.72
CA GLU A 103 8.99 3.30 18.46
C GLU A 103 8.07 2.09 18.59
N ASN A 104 7.61 1.80 19.80
CA ASN A 104 6.85 0.59 20.10
C ASN A 104 5.43 0.89 20.61
N GLY A 105 5.04 2.17 20.63
CA GLY A 105 3.72 2.60 21.06
C GLY A 105 3.49 2.50 22.56
N THR A 106 4.53 2.23 23.35
CA THR A 106 4.43 2.11 24.82
C THR A 106 4.77 3.41 25.55
N CYS A 107 5.06 4.51 24.84
CA CYS A 107 5.39 5.78 25.47
C CYS A 107 4.35 6.20 26.52
N GLU A 108 4.81 6.25 27.77
CA GLU A 108 4.10 6.84 28.88
C GLU A 108 4.51 8.30 28.95
N PHE A 109 3.55 9.20 28.85
CA PHE A 109 3.79 10.60 29.14
C PHE A 109 3.37 10.86 30.59
N PRO A 110 4.12 11.69 31.35
CA PRO A 110 3.83 11.90 32.76
C PRO A 110 2.37 12.32 32.94
N PRO A 111 1.62 11.73 33.90
CA PRO A 111 0.28 12.21 34.21
C PRO A 111 0.40 13.64 34.73
N PHE A 112 -0.05 14.59 33.92
CA PHE A 112 0.21 15.99 34.17
C PHE A 112 -0.58 16.46 35.39
N ALA A 113 0.15 16.94 36.41
CA ALA A 113 -0.41 17.95 37.30
C ALA A 113 -0.97 19.06 36.40
N ASN A 114 -2.25 19.42 36.60
CA ASN A 114 -2.98 20.52 35.95
C ASN A 114 -3.87 20.18 34.73
N ASN A 115 -4.21 18.91 34.46
CA ASN A 115 -5.28 18.58 33.49
C ASN A 115 -5.02 19.07 32.05
N LEU A 116 -3.75 19.32 31.69
CA LEU A 116 -3.33 19.61 30.32
C LEU A 116 -2.80 18.32 29.70
N CYS A 117 -3.61 17.67 28.86
CA CYS A 117 -3.03 16.79 27.85
C CYS A 117 -2.29 17.70 26.85
N ILE A 118 -1.04 17.40 26.49
CA ILE A 118 -0.26 18.27 25.57
C ILE A 118 -0.90 18.41 24.17
N PHE A 119 -1.85 17.54 23.86
CA PHE A 119 -2.66 17.54 22.65
C PHE A 119 -4.14 17.84 22.91
N ASP A 120 -4.51 18.26 24.13
CA ASP A 120 -5.78 18.93 24.41
C ASP A 120 -5.56 20.43 24.16
N LEU A 121 -5.69 20.81 22.90
CA LEU A 121 -5.39 22.16 22.43
C LEU A 121 -6.53 23.13 22.71
N ASP A 122 -7.75 22.63 22.95
CA ASP A 122 -8.91 23.45 23.31
C ASP A 122 -9.15 23.55 24.84
N GLY A 123 -8.43 22.75 25.63
CA GLY A 123 -8.43 22.76 27.09
C GLY A 123 -9.65 22.10 27.73
N ASN A 124 -10.36 21.23 27.02
CA ASN A 124 -11.60 20.58 27.49
C ASN A 124 -11.37 19.33 28.34
N GLY A 125 -10.12 18.87 28.48
CA GLY A 125 -9.73 17.67 29.23
C GLY A 125 -9.77 16.36 28.43
N TYR A 126 -10.00 16.40 27.13
CA TYR A 126 -10.03 15.26 26.21
C TYR A 126 -9.14 15.52 25.00
N ILE A 127 -8.46 14.49 24.49
CA ILE A 127 -7.83 14.54 23.17
C ILE A 127 -8.84 13.96 22.18
N GLY A 128 -9.39 14.81 21.31
CA GLY A 128 -10.41 14.43 20.35
C GLY A 128 -10.26 15.09 18.99
N ALA A 129 -11.26 14.91 18.14
CA ALA A 129 -11.28 15.52 16.81
C ALA A 129 -11.23 17.07 16.87
N ALA A 130 -11.75 17.67 17.95
CA ALA A 130 -11.70 19.12 18.16
C ALA A 130 -10.24 19.62 18.27
N ASP A 131 -9.40 18.92 19.02
CA ASP A 131 -7.99 19.26 19.15
C ASP A 131 -7.21 19.10 17.87
N LEU A 132 -7.50 18.04 17.09
CA LEU A 132 -6.91 17.86 15.78
C LEU A 132 -7.28 19.04 14.85
N ILE A 133 -8.51 19.52 14.92
CA ILE A 133 -8.95 20.70 14.14
C ILE A 133 -8.19 21.96 14.60
N VAL A 134 -7.97 22.14 15.90
CA VAL A 134 -7.15 23.25 16.43
C VAL A 134 -5.71 23.14 15.93
N PHE A 135 -5.11 21.95 15.96
CA PHE A 135 -3.76 21.70 15.44
C PHE A 135 -3.66 22.03 13.94
N LEU A 136 -4.60 21.55 13.13
CA LEU A 136 -4.62 21.81 11.69
C LEU A 136 -4.80 23.30 11.37
N GLY A 137 -5.47 24.05 12.24
CA GLY A 137 -5.59 25.51 12.13
C GLY A 137 -4.27 26.25 12.37
N VAL A 138 -3.33 25.66 13.11
CA VAL A 138 -2.01 26.23 13.41
C VAL A 138 -0.85 25.46 12.78
N TYR A 139 -1.14 24.43 11.99
CA TYR A 139 -0.15 23.60 11.32
C TYR A 139 0.70 24.47 10.39
N GLU A 140 2.03 24.29 10.47
CA GLU A 140 3.03 25.09 9.74
C GLU A 140 3.06 26.60 10.07
N MET A 141 2.36 27.06 11.11
CA MET A 141 2.57 28.42 11.63
C MET A 141 3.95 28.52 12.30
N THR A 142 4.70 29.57 11.96
CA THR A 142 6.00 29.82 12.59
C THR A 142 5.82 30.29 14.02
N CYS A 143 6.59 29.73 14.97
CA CYS A 143 6.65 30.20 16.37
C CYS A 143 7.40 31.53 16.53
N ASN A 144 7.26 32.46 15.59
CA ASN A 144 7.76 33.81 15.77
C ASN A 144 6.85 34.48 16.79
N ALA A 145 7.46 34.95 17.88
CA ALA A 145 6.79 35.77 18.87
C ALA A 145 6.00 36.86 18.14
N ILE A 146 4.79 37.12 18.62
CA ILE A 146 4.13 38.40 18.39
C ILE A 146 5.07 39.43 19.03
N ASP A 147 6.05 39.90 18.24
CA ASP A 147 6.86 41.03 18.63
C ASP A 147 5.91 42.20 18.78
N SER A 148 6.02 42.80 19.96
CA SER A 148 5.25 43.92 20.47
C SER A 148 5.12 45.07 19.47
N GLU A 149 3.87 45.52 19.28
CA GLU A 149 3.54 46.95 19.16
C GLU A 149 2.40 47.29 20.12
#